data_AF-A0A6L5EIK2-F1
#
_entry.id   AF-A0A6L5EIK2-F1
#
_cell.length_a   1.000
_cell.length_b   1.000
_cell.length_c   1.000
_cell.angle_alpha   90.00
_cell.angle_beta   90.00
_cell.angle_gamma   90.00
#
_symmetry.space_group_name_H-M   'P 1'
#
loop_
_entity.id
_entity.type
_entity.pdbx_description
1 polymer ?
#
loop_
_entity_poly.entity_id
_entity_poly.type
_entity_poly.pdbx_seq_one_letter_code
_entity_poly.pdbx_strand_id
1 'polypeptide(L)'
;MHLHREALITASLDIVDRYGLADLSMRRLARHVEVTPGALYWHVESKQHLLEMIARHILGPALATAPTDPMAYAELMRSCLLRHRDGAEIVTAGLSMPGLHREVLDASRRVLGGDAITAQTFLAFVLGSATLEQAQRQLREVTGQPTEEGNPGYGAGEYFSQGIAAVLSGLREASLSPTISLGDSMSRIVIMGATGMVGSAITAEARRRGHAVTGLSRRRPTEPIEGVDYREGAIGATAALMEATHDADALVIAVPIDRQTGESDSIVEAHRQLIAAAPRTRVIVVGGAGGLSIEDGTLLVDTPDFPQEYEAESRAFVRILALYRQAPEDLDWTMVAPSPEIAPGPASASYRLSTEHPAGAFVSTGTFAVALLDELDNPRHRRARFSVADPE
;
A
#
# COMPACT_ATOMS: atom_id res chain seq x y z
N MET A 1 10.14 -32.22 44.54
CA MET A 1 9.30 -31.06 44.16
C MET A 1 8.85 -31.29 42.73
N HIS A 2 7.54 -31.43 42.46
CA HIS A 2 7.06 -31.56 41.08
C HIS A 2 7.27 -30.22 40.38
N LEU A 3 8.12 -30.20 39.36
CA LEU A 3 8.30 -29.02 38.53
C LEU A 3 7.04 -28.81 37.69
N HIS A 4 6.25 -27.80 38.08
CA HIS A 4 5.13 -27.33 37.27
C HIS A 4 5.63 -26.24 36.31
N ARG A 5 5.02 -26.17 35.12
CA ARG A 5 5.37 -25.18 34.08
C ARG A 5 5.37 -23.75 34.60
N GLU A 6 4.46 -23.42 35.52
CA GLU A 6 4.37 -22.12 36.17
C GLU A 6 5.61 -21.81 37.03
N ALA A 7 6.10 -22.77 37.81
CA ALA A 7 7.31 -22.59 38.63
C ALA A 7 8.56 -22.31 37.76
N LEU A 8 8.64 -22.89 36.56
CA LEU A 8 9.70 -22.60 35.60
C LEU A 8 9.63 -21.19 35.03
N ILE A 9 8.43 -20.69 34.74
CA ILE A 9 8.22 -19.32 34.27
C ILE A 9 8.64 -18.33 35.35
N THR A 10 8.14 -18.51 36.58
CA THR A 10 8.50 -17.65 37.73
C THR A 10 10.01 -17.65 37.98
N ALA A 11 10.64 -18.83 38.05
CA ALA A 11 12.08 -18.93 38.23
C ALA A 11 12.89 -18.28 37.10
N SER A 12 12.38 -18.34 35.86
CA SER A 12 13.05 -17.70 34.72
C SER A 12 12.93 -16.18 34.78
N LEU A 13 11.76 -15.64 35.10
CA LEU A 13 11.54 -14.21 35.30
C LEU A 13 12.39 -13.68 36.47
N ASP A 14 12.50 -14.44 37.56
CA ASP A 14 13.39 -14.11 38.68
C ASP A 14 14.87 -13.99 38.27
N ILE A 15 15.34 -14.84 37.36
CA ILE A 15 16.71 -14.75 36.80
C ILE A 15 16.82 -13.51 35.90
N VAL A 16 15.85 -13.30 35.02
CA VAL A 16 15.82 -12.18 34.08
C VAL A 16 15.81 -10.85 34.82
N ASP A 17 14.94 -10.68 35.81
CA ASP A 17 14.80 -9.43 36.55
C ASP A 17 16.08 -9.08 37.32
N ARG A 18 16.82 -10.09 37.82
CA ARG A 18 18.08 -9.87 38.55
C ARG A 18 19.29 -9.68 37.64
N TYR A 19 19.39 -10.45 36.55
CA TYR A 19 20.63 -10.58 35.78
C TYR A 19 20.49 -10.20 34.30
N GLY A 20 19.26 -10.13 33.79
CA GLY A 20 18.96 -9.89 32.37
C GLY A 20 18.82 -11.17 31.54
N LEU A 21 18.29 -11.01 30.34
CA LEU A 21 18.00 -12.09 29.40
C LEU A 21 19.26 -12.82 28.92
N ALA A 22 20.37 -12.10 28.74
CA ALA A 22 21.64 -12.69 28.32
C ALA A 22 22.12 -13.80 29.29
N ASP A 23 21.75 -13.67 30.57
CA ASP A 23 22.10 -14.61 31.63
C ASP A 23 21.11 -15.77 31.79
N LEU A 24 19.95 -15.71 31.14
CA LEU A 24 18.97 -16.81 31.13
C LEU A 24 19.48 -17.94 30.23
N SER A 25 19.97 -19.01 30.86
CA SER A 25 20.37 -20.25 30.21
C SER A 25 19.70 -21.46 30.86
N MET A 26 19.49 -22.53 30.10
CA MET A 26 18.92 -23.78 30.63
C MET A 26 19.72 -24.30 31.84
N ARG A 27 21.05 -24.15 31.81
CA ARG A 27 21.92 -24.58 32.92
C ARG A 27 21.76 -23.72 34.17
N ARG A 28 21.64 -22.39 34.02
CA ARG A 28 21.40 -21.48 35.15
C ARG A 28 20.01 -21.71 35.74
N LEU A 29 18.99 -21.85 34.89
CA LEU A 29 17.63 -22.16 35.33
C LEU A 29 17.58 -23.47 36.12
N ALA A 30 18.21 -24.54 35.61
CA ALA A 30 18.26 -25.83 36.27
C ALA A 30 18.88 -25.72 37.67
N ARG A 31 19.98 -24.96 37.80
CA ARG A 31 20.60 -24.68 39.10
C ARG A 31 19.67 -23.87 40.02
N HIS A 32 18.98 -22.88 39.48
CA HIS A 32 18.08 -22.01 40.23
C HIS A 32 16.88 -22.75 40.80
N VAL A 33 16.36 -23.75 40.08
CA VAL A 33 15.26 -24.63 40.52
C VAL A 33 15.75 -25.96 41.12
N GLU A 34 17.04 -26.06 41.41
CA GLU A 34 17.70 -27.20 42.08
C GLU A 34 17.49 -28.57 41.40
N VAL A 35 17.51 -28.60 40.06
CA VAL A 35 17.44 -29.84 39.27
C VAL A 35 18.55 -29.95 38.24
N THR A 36 18.65 -31.12 37.60
CA THR A 36 19.59 -31.32 36.49
C THR A 36 19.07 -30.62 35.22
N PRO A 37 19.94 -30.15 34.32
CA PRO A 37 19.50 -29.59 33.03
C PRO A 37 18.63 -30.55 32.22
N GLY A 38 18.89 -31.86 32.30
CA GLY A 38 18.08 -32.90 31.67
C GLY A 38 16.64 -32.95 32.18
N ALA A 39 16.42 -32.67 33.47
CA ALA A 39 15.08 -32.64 34.06
C ALA A 39 14.19 -31.53 33.45
N LEU A 40 14.78 -30.40 33.05
CA LEU A 40 14.02 -29.30 32.43
C LEU A 40 13.40 -29.69 31.09
N TYR A 41 14.09 -30.52 30.30
CA TYR A 41 13.63 -30.89 28.96
C TYR A 41 12.36 -31.75 28.95
N TRP A 42 12.00 -32.36 30.08
CA TRP A 42 10.71 -33.02 30.26
C TRP A 42 9.53 -32.04 30.32
N HIS A 43 9.81 -30.77 30.64
CA HIS A 43 8.80 -29.73 30.75
C HIS A 43 8.84 -28.72 29.60
N VAL A 44 10.03 -28.48 29.04
CA VAL A 44 10.27 -27.48 28.01
C VAL A 44 11.30 -27.99 27.00
N GLU A 45 10.87 -28.13 25.74
CA GLU A 45 11.66 -28.79 24.70
C GLU A 45 12.97 -28.06 24.34
N SER A 46 12.99 -26.73 24.48
CA SER A 46 14.14 -25.90 24.12
C SER A 46 14.13 -24.56 24.85
N LYS A 47 15.25 -23.82 24.83
CA LYS A 47 15.29 -22.42 25.30
C LYS A 47 14.26 -21.56 24.56
N GLN A 48 14.02 -21.82 23.29
CA GLN A 48 13.05 -21.06 22.50
C GLN A 48 11.61 -21.31 22.98
N HIS A 49 11.25 -22.55 23.29
CA HIS A 49 9.96 -22.90 23.88
C HIS A 49 9.81 -22.27 25.28
N LEU A 50 10.89 -22.18 26.05
CA LEU A 50 10.88 -21.47 27.34
C LEU A 50 10.57 -19.97 27.14
N LEU A 51 11.22 -19.32 26.19
CA LEU A 51 10.99 -17.89 25.88
C LEU A 51 9.55 -17.64 25.42
N GLU A 52 8.97 -18.53 24.61
CA GLU A 52 7.55 -18.47 24.26
C GLU A 52 6.64 -18.54 25.49
N MET A 53 6.89 -19.49 26.40
CA MET A 53 6.12 -19.64 27.63
C MET A 53 6.19 -18.38 28.51
N ILE A 54 7.38 -17.78 28.64
CA ILE A 54 7.58 -16.54 29.40
C ILE A 54 6.89 -15.37 28.70
N ALA A 55 7.06 -15.23 27.38
CA ALA A 55 6.43 -14.17 26.60
C ALA A 55 4.89 -14.21 26.71
N ARG A 56 4.31 -15.41 26.62
CA ARG A 56 2.88 -15.65 26.84
C ARG A 56 2.44 -15.25 28.25
N HIS A 57 3.25 -15.52 29.27
CA HIS A 57 2.96 -15.09 30.63
C HIS A 57 3.00 -13.56 30.77
N ILE A 58 4.02 -12.90 30.21
CA ILE A 58 4.17 -11.43 30.21
C ILE A 58 2.95 -10.77 29.55
N LEU A 59 2.54 -11.25 28.38
CA LEU A 59 1.40 -10.73 27.63
C LEU A 59 0.04 -11.18 28.15
N GLY A 60 0.00 -12.10 29.12
CA GLY A 60 -1.21 -12.70 29.66
C GLY A 60 -2.30 -11.68 30.03
N PRO A 61 -2.00 -10.61 30.78
CA PRO A 61 -2.98 -9.58 31.11
C PRO A 61 -3.58 -8.90 29.87
N ALA A 62 -2.74 -8.53 28.89
CA ALA A 62 -3.19 -7.90 27.66
C ALA A 62 -4.07 -8.83 26.80
N LEU A 63 -3.70 -10.12 26.72
CA LEU A 63 -4.45 -11.13 25.99
C LEU A 63 -5.77 -11.52 26.68
N ALA A 64 -5.80 -11.51 28.02
CA ALA A 64 -6.98 -11.89 28.81
C ALA A 64 -8.00 -10.77 28.95
N THR A 65 -7.56 -9.52 29.18
CA THR A 65 -8.47 -8.38 29.32
C THR A 65 -9.06 -7.97 27.97
N ALA A 66 -8.26 -8.02 26.90
CA ALA A 66 -8.62 -7.60 25.54
C ALA A 66 -9.46 -6.29 25.49
N PRO A 67 -8.92 -5.15 25.97
CA PRO A 67 -9.63 -3.87 25.89
C PRO A 67 -10.09 -3.57 24.47
N THR A 68 -11.30 -3.03 24.31
CA THR A 68 -11.82 -2.63 23.00
C THR A 68 -11.25 -1.30 22.51
N ASP A 69 -10.64 -0.51 23.40
CA ASP A 69 -9.95 0.72 23.05
C ASP A 69 -8.47 0.44 22.67
N PRO A 70 -8.06 0.74 21.43
CA PRO A 70 -6.68 0.59 20.98
C PRO A 70 -5.63 1.29 21.85
N MET A 71 -5.97 2.46 22.40
CA MET A 71 -5.03 3.21 23.24
C MET A 71 -4.80 2.49 24.58
N ALA A 72 -5.89 2.10 25.26
CA ALA A 72 -5.81 1.29 26.47
C ALA A 72 -5.10 -0.05 26.26
N TYR A 73 -5.31 -0.69 25.11
CA TYR A 73 -4.60 -1.93 24.77
C TYR A 73 -3.09 -1.71 24.62
N ALA A 74 -2.67 -0.64 23.93
CA ALA A 74 -1.26 -0.29 23.78
C ALA A 74 -0.58 -0.03 25.14
N GLU A 75 -1.21 0.78 26.00
CA GLU A 75 -0.71 1.06 27.35
C GLU A 75 -0.62 -0.21 28.19
N LEU A 76 -1.61 -1.10 28.10
CA LEU A 76 -1.59 -2.38 28.80
C LEU A 76 -0.44 -3.27 28.32
N MET A 77 -0.27 -3.41 27.00
CA MET A 77 0.86 -4.15 26.43
C MET A 77 2.20 -3.56 26.86
N ARG A 78 2.36 -2.24 26.79
CA ARG A 78 3.56 -1.56 27.27
C ARG A 78 3.81 -1.83 28.75
N SER A 79 2.79 -1.74 29.60
CA SER A 79 2.91 -2.00 31.04
C SER A 79 3.35 -3.45 31.33
N CYS A 80 2.84 -4.42 30.57
CA CYS A 80 3.26 -5.82 30.62
C CYS A 80 4.76 -5.96 30.29
N LEU A 81 5.20 -5.38 29.18
CA LEU A 81 6.59 -5.48 28.71
C LEU A 81 7.58 -4.84 29.69
N LEU A 82 7.22 -3.69 30.26
CA LEU A 82 8.07 -2.92 31.17
C LEU A 82 8.08 -3.44 32.61
N ARG A 83 7.24 -4.43 32.94
CA ARG A 83 7.17 -5.03 34.28
C ARG A 83 8.38 -5.89 34.61
N HIS A 84 9.03 -6.43 33.60
CA HIS A 84 10.21 -7.29 33.72
C HIS A 84 11.39 -6.70 32.98
N ARG A 85 12.61 -6.94 33.46
CA ARG A 85 13.83 -6.58 32.74
C ARG A 85 13.85 -7.34 31.40
N ASP A 86 14.30 -6.69 30.34
CA ASP A 86 14.36 -7.28 28.99
C ASP A 86 13.03 -7.86 28.47
N GLY A 87 11.89 -7.48 29.07
CA GLY A 87 10.58 -8.02 28.75
C GLY A 87 10.19 -7.84 27.27
N ALA A 88 10.57 -6.72 26.65
CA ALA A 88 10.33 -6.50 25.22
C ALA A 88 11.16 -7.46 24.34
N GLU A 89 12.42 -7.70 24.70
CA GLU A 89 13.29 -8.63 23.97
C GLU A 89 12.83 -10.08 24.12
N ILE A 90 12.39 -10.48 25.33
CA ILE A 90 11.80 -11.80 25.57
C ILE A 90 10.56 -12.01 24.72
N VAL A 91 9.66 -11.01 24.69
CA VAL A 91 8.44 -11.11 23.88
C VAL A 91 8.77 -11.17 22.39
N THR A 92 9.68 -10.34 21.89
CA THR A 92 10.14 -10.41 20.49
C THR A 92 10.71 -11.78 20.15
N ALA A 93 11.54 -12.35 21.03
CA ALA A 93 12.07 -13.70 20.83
C ALA A 93 10.94 -14.75 20.84
N GLY A 94 10.02 -14.68 21.80
CA GLY A 94 8.86 -15.57 21.90
C GLY A 94 7.94 -15.51 20.68
N LEU A 95 7.73 -14.32 20.11
CA LEU A 95 6.96 -14.10 18.89
C LEU A 95 7.60 -14.68 17.63
N SER A 96 8.84 -15.17 17.68
CA SER A 96 9.41 -15.98 16.59
C SER A 96 8.77 -17.37 16.51
N MET A 97 8.03 -17.79 17.55
CA MET A 97 7.24 -19.02 17.53
C MET A 97 5.87 -18.78 16.86
N PRO A 98 5.50 -19.54 15.81
CA PRO A 98 4.29 -19.28 15.03
C PRO A 98 2.99 -19.29 15.83
N GLY A 99 2.91 -20.11 16.89
CA GLY A 99 1.71 -20.24 17.73
C GLY A 99 1.39 -18.94 18.48
N LEU A 100 2.36 -18.45 19.28
CA LEU A 100 2.21 -17.20 20.00
C LEU A 100 2.09 -16.00 19.05
N HIS A 101 2.86 -15.99 17.95
CA HIS A 101 2.78 -14.92 16.95
C HIS A 101 1.35 -14.73 16.41
N ARG A 102 0.71 -15.82 16.00
CA ARG A 102 -0.65 -15.82 15.47
C ARG A 102 -1.65 -15.33 16.50
N GLU A 103 -1.56 -15.83 17.73
CA GLU A 103 -2.46 -15.46 18.81
C GLU A 103 -2.41 -13.97 19.16
N VAL A 104 -1.20 -13.41 19.25
CA VAL A 104 -0.99 -11.99 19.56
C VAL A 104 -1.43 -11.11 18.39
N LEU A 105 -1.16 -11.52 17.15
CA LEU A 105 -1.69 -10.83 15.96
C LEU A 105 -3.22 -10.86 15.94
N ASP A 106 -3.85 -12.01 16.16
CA ASP A 106 -5.31 -12.14 16.13
C ASP A 106 -5.97 -11.31 17.25
N ALA A 107 -5.37 -11.26 18.44
CA ALA A 107 -5.82 -10.38 19.52
C ALA A 107 -5.72 -8.91 19.12
N SER A 108 -4.58 -8.50 18.56
CA SER A 108 -4.36 -7.13 18.10
C SER A 108 -5.35 -6.75 16.99
N ARG A 109 -5.60 -7.62 16.03
CA ARG A 109 -6.59 -7.39 14.95
C ARG A 109 -8.00 -7.17 15.49
N ARG A 110 -8.41 -7.96 16.50
CA ARG A 110 -9.73 -7.80 17.12
C ARG A 110 -9.90 -6.43 17.78
N VAL A 111 -8.86 -5.93 18.45
CA VAL A 111 -8.90 -4.61 19.12
C VAL A 111 -8.83 -3.47 18.11
N LEU A 112 -7.98 -3.59 17.09
CA LEU A 112 -7.70 -2.52 16.14
C LEU A 112 -8.73 -2.42 15.00
N GLY A 113 -9.46 -3.50 14.70
CA GLY A 113 -10.40 -3.57 13.58
C GLY A 113 -9.73 -3.61 12.19
N GLY A 114 -8.45 -4.01 12.13
CA GLY A 114 -7.63 -3.96 10.91
C GLY A 114 -7.12 -5.32 10.40
N ASP A 115 -6.33 -5.25 9.33
CA ASP A 115 -5.69 -6.39 8.69
C ASP A 115 -4.39 -6.83 9.42
N ALA A 116 -3.67 -7.78 8.83
CA ALA A 116 -2.42 -8.28 9.41
C ALA A 116 -1.33 -7.18 9.48
N ILE A 117 -1.27 -6.28 8.50
CA ILE A 117 -0.29 -5.19 8.43
C ILE A 117 -0.55 -4.19 9.56
N THR A 118 -1.82 -3.86 9.81
CA THR A 118 -2.25 -2.98 10.90
C THR A 118 -1.79 -3.50 12.25
N ALA A 119 -2.09 -4.78 12.53
CA ALA A 119 -1.68 -5.43 13.77
C ALA A 119 -0.15 -5.54 13.89
N GLN A 120 0.55 -5.87 12.81
CA GLN A 120 2.00 -5.98 12.82
C GLN A 120 2.70 -4.63 13.03
N THR A 121 2.19 -3.56 12.41
CA THR A 121 2.69 -2.18 12.59
C THR A 121 2.51 -1.72 14.02
N PHE A 122 1.31 -1.94 14.57
CA PHE A 122 1.02 -1.67 15.98
C PHE A 122 1.98 -2.41 16.91
N LEU A 123 2.15 -3.73 16.73
CA LEU A 123 3.05 -4.53 17.57
C LEU A 123 4.50 -4.08 17.45
N ALA A 124 4.97 -3.77 16.23
CA ALA A 124 6.33 -3.28 16.00
C ALA A 124 6.59 -1.97 16.74
N PHE A 125 5.64 -1.03 16.73
CA PHE A 125 5.75 0.22 17.47
C PHE A 125 5.80 -0.03 18.99
N VAL A 126 4.89 -0.85 19.53
CA VAL A 126 4.82 -1.12 20.98
C VAL A 126 6.09 -1.81 21.47
N LEU A 127 6.54 -2.84 20.76
CA LEU A 127 7.77 -3.57 21.11
C LEU A 127 9.00 -2.68 20.98
N GLY A 128 9.13 -1.95 19.87
CA GLY A 128 10.27 -1.06 19.63
C GLY A 128 10.37 0.07 20.66
N SER A 129 9.24 0.68 21.00
CA SER A 129 9.18 1.72 22.04
C SER A 129 9.57 1.17 23.41
N ALA A 130 9.05 0.00 23.78
CA ALA A 130 9.41 -0.65 25.05
C ALA A 130 10.89 -1.06 25.09
N THR A 131 11.46 -1.56 23.99
CA THR A 131 12.89 -1.89 23.90
C THR A 131 13.76 -0.65 24.11
N LEU A 132 13.45 0.46 23.45
CA LEU A 132 14.18 1.71 23.62
C LEU A 132 14.09 2.22 25.07
N GLU A 133 12.92 2.17 25.68
CA GLU A 133 12.71 2.58 27.06
C GLU A 133 13.51 1.69 28.04
N GLN A 134 13.53 0.37 27.84
CA GLN A 134 14.30 -0.55 28.67
C GLN A 134 15.81 -0.35 28.52
N ALA A 135 16.30 -0.15 27.30
CA ALA A 135 17.72 0.15 27.06
C ALA A 135 18.17 1.43 27.78
N GLN A 136 17.32 2.45 27.79
CA GLN A 136 17.58 3.70 28.51
C GLN A 136 17.56 3.51 30.02
N ARG A 137 16.59 2.75 30.57
CA ARG A 137 16.54 2.43 32.01
C ARG A 137 17.82 1.71 32.46
N GLN A 138 18.29 0.73 31.69
CA GLN A 138 19.52 0.00 31.99
C GLN A 138 20.76 0.89 31.94
N LEU A 139 20.86 1.76 30.94
CA LEU A 139 21.96 2.72 30.86
C LEU A 139 21.99 3.62 32.10
N ARG A 140 20.83 4.06 32.60
CA ARG A 140 20.72 4.88 33.83
C ARG A 140 21.12 4.09 35.08
N GLU A 141 20.69 2.85 35.20
CA GLU A 141 21.08 1.98 36.33
C GLU A 141 22.60 1.80 36.42
N VAL A 142 23.29 1.73 35.28
CA VAL A 142 24.75 1.59 35.22
C VAL A 142 25.48 2.93 35.42
N THR A 143 24.98 4.02 34.84
CA THR A 143 25.68 5.32 34.83
C THR A 143 25.32 6.24 36.00
N GLY A 144 24.16 6.03 36.62
CA GLY A 144 23.60 6.89 37.67
C GLY A 144 23.16 8.28 37.20
N GLN A 145 23.19 8.57 35.89
CA GLN A 145 22.83 9.89 35.36
C GLN A 145 21.30 10.09 35.35
N PRO A 146 20.82 11.28 35.77
CA PRO A 146 19.40 11.61 35.71
C PRO A 146 18.92 11.76 34.27
N THR A 147 17.62 11.59 34.08
CA THR A 147 16.98 11.89 32.80
C THR A 147 16.74 13.38 32.66
N GLU A 148 17.24 13.99 31.59
CA GLU A 148 17.05 15.41 31.30
C GLU A 148 16.31 15.61 29.97
N GLU A 149 15.64 16.74 29.83
CA GLU A 149 14.93 17.11 28.61
C GLU A 149 15.90 17.15 27.42
N GLY A 150 15.55 16.47 26.32
CA GLY A 150 16.43 16.25 25.17
C GLY A 150 17.24 14.95 25.22
N ASN A 151 17.32 14.25 26.36
CA ASN A 151 17.96 12.93 26.45
C ASN A 151 16.99 11.80 26.10
N PRO A 152 17.48 10.69 25.51
CA PRO A 152 16.68 9.50 25.25
C PRO A 152 16.00 8.99 26.55
N GLY A 153 14.66 9.00 26.54
CA GLY A 153 13.82 8.45 27.60
C GLY A 153 13.35 9.41 28.68
N TYR A 154 13.65 10.71 28.54
CA TYR A 154 12.85 11.73 29.21
C TYR A 154 11.40 11.62 28.70
N GLY A 155 10.39 11.76 29.54
CA GLY A 155 8.98 11.67 29.09
C GLY A 155 8.58 10.38 28.37
N ALA A 156 9.26 9.25 28.59
CA ALA A 156 9.05 8.01 27.79
C ALA A 156 7.60 7.55 27.70
N GLY A 157 6.83 7.69 28.79
CA GLY A 157 5.39 7.42 28.79
C GLY A 157 4.62 8.37 27.88
N GLU A 158 4.89 9.66 27.95
CA GLU A 158 4.24 10.67 27.10
C GLU A 158 4.60 10.50 25.62
N TYR A 159 5.88 10.25 25.30
CA TYR A 159 6.31 9.94 23.93
C TYR A 159 5.67 8.66 23.42
N PHE A 160 5.50 7.64 24.26
CA PHE A 160 4.77 6.45 23.89
C PHE A 160 3.31 6.77 23.57
N SER A 161 2.59 7.45 24.47
CA SER A 161 1.16 7.75 24.27
C SER A 161 0.93 8.65 23.04
N GLN A 162 1.79 9.66 22.80
CA GLN A 162 1.73 10.50 21.61
C GLN A 162 2.09 9.73 20.33
N GLY A 163 3.17 8.94 20.38
CA GLY A 163 3.62 8.16 19.22
C GLY A 163 2.62 7.09 18.82
N ILE A 164 2.04 6.36 19.78
CA ILE A 164 1.00 5.38 19.48
C ILE A 164 -0.29 6.05 18.99
N ALA A 165 -0.64 7.24 19.50
CA ALA A 165 -1.76 8.00 18.96
C ALA A 165 -1.55 8.34 17.48
N ALA A 166 -0.35 8.77 17.09
CA ALA A 166 0.01 9.05 15.71
C ALA A 166 -0.05 7.77 14.84
N VAL A 167 0.51 6.66 15.31
CA VAL A 167 0.43 5.35 14.62
C VAL A 167 -1.02 4.92 14.43
N LEU A 168 -1.84 4.98 15.48
CA LEU A 168 -3.25 4.59 15.41
C LEU A 168 -4.06 5.51 14.49
N SER A 169 -3.75 6.81 14.45
CA SER A 169 -4.37 7.75 13.51
C SER A 169 -4.00 7.39 12.06
N GLY A 170 -2.71 7.18 11.78
CA GLY A 170 -2.24 6.78 10.46
C GLY A 170 -2.80 5.43 10.00
N LEU A 171 -2.93 4.46 10.92
CA LEU A 171 -3.56 3.17 10.64
C LEU A 171 -5.06 3.29 10.35
N ARG A 172 -5.77 4.21 11.02
CA ARG A 172 -7.18 4.50 10.72
C ARG A 172 -7.31 5.14 9.34
N GLU A 173 -6.45 6.11 9.01
CA GLU A 173 -6.42 6.74 7.68
C GLU A 173 -6.08 5.72 6.58
N ALA A 174 -5.11 4.83 6.81
CA ALA A 174 -4.77 3.73 5.92
C ALA A 174 -5.93 2.73 5.71
N SER A 175 -6.73 2.50 6.75
CA SER A 175 -7.90 1.61 6.69
C SER A 175 -9.08 2.27 5.94
N LEU A 176 -9.20 3.60 6.04
CA LEU A 176 -10.18 4.41 5.32
C LEU A 176 -9.76 4.75 3.89
N SER A 177 -8.48 4.58 3.56
CA SER A 177 -7.87 4.76 2.25
C SER A 177 -6.82 3.67 2.05
N PRO A 178 -7.19 2.49 1.50
CA PRO A 178 -6.38 1.25 1.50
C PRO A 178 -5.05 1.32 0.74
N THR A 179 -4.62 2.52 0.33
CA THR A 179 -3.43 2.76 -0.47
C THR A 179 -2.43 3.61 0.33
N ILE A 180 -1.78 3.03 1.34
CA ILE A 180 -0.45 3.53 1.72
C ILE A 180 0.52 2.99 0.67
N SER A 181 0.70 3.76 -0.40
CA SER A 181 1.81 3.57 -1.34
C SER A 181 3.05 4.20 -0.71
N LEU A 182 4.02 3.38 -0.29
CA LEU A 182 5.38 3.83 0.04
C LEU A 182 6.08 4.18 -1.27
N GLY A 183 5.72 5.33 -1.82
CA GLY A 183 6.17 5.83 -3.10
C GLY A 183 5.39 7.06 -3.54
N ASP A 184 5.35 8.12 -2.73
CA ASP A 184 5.02 9.45 -3.26
C ASP A 184 6.31 10.17 -3.63
N SER A 185 7.02 9.60 -4.61
CA SER A 185 7.89 10.43 -5.44
C SER A 185 6.96 11.23 -6.34
N MET A 186 6.91 12.54 -6.13
CA MET A 186 6.22 13.48 -6.99
C MET A 186 6.60 13.25 -8.47
N SER A 187 5.77 12.52 -9.22
CA SER A 187 5.95 12.30 -10.66
C SER A 187 5.62 13.56 -11.45
N ARG A 188 6.33 13.77 -12.55
CA ARG A 188 6.05 14.76 -13.59
C ARG A 188 5.23 14.11 -14.69
N ILE A 189 3.96 14.48 -14.80
CA ILE A 189 3.00 13.85 -15.69
C ILE A 189 2.56 14.85 -16.76
N VAL A 190 2.67 14.45 -18.03
CA VAL A 190 2.09 15.19 -19.16
C VAL A 190 0.78 14.52 -19.55
N ILE A 191 -0.31 15.27 -19.61
CA ILE A 191 -1.64 14.74 -19.97
C ILE A 191 -2.12 15.40 -21.27
N MET A 192 -2.09 14.66 -22.37
CA MET A 192 -2.66 15.08 -23.65
C MET A 192 -4.17 14.78 -23.67
N GLY A 193 -4.99 15.82 -23.86
CA GLY A 193 -6.45 15.74 -23.71
C GLY A 193 -6.96 16.11 -22.31
N ALA A 194 -6.17 16.86 -21.54
CA ALA A 194 -6.48 17.26 -20.14
C ALA A 194 -7.83 17.99 -19.92
N THR A 195 -8.45 18.56 -20.96
CA THR A 195 -9.76 19.24 -20.83
C THR A 195 -10.97 18.35 -21.17
N GLY A 196 -10.75 17.11 -21.64
CA GLY A 196 -11.82 16.18 -21.95
C GLY A 196 -12.43 15.56 -20.69
N MET A 197 -13.60 14.91 -20.82
CA MET A 197 -14.33 14.32 -19.68
C MET A 197 -13.47 13.39 -18.82
N VAL A 198 -12.71 12.49 -19.44
CA VAL A 198 -11.80 11.55 -18.75
C VAL A 198 -10.49 12.25 -18.37
N GLY A 199 -9.93 13.05 -19.29
CA GLY A 199 -8.66 13.75 -19.08
C GLY A 199 -8.69 14.75 -17.91
N SER A 200 -9.80 15.43 -17.68
CA SER A 200 -9.96 16.35 -16.55
C SER A 200 -10.04 15.62 -15.21
N ALA A 201 -10.70 14.46 -15.17
CA ALA A 201 -10.73 13.60 -13.99
C ALA A 201 -9.32 13.06 -13.66
N ILE A 202 -8.57 12.61 -14.68
CA ILE A 202 -7.17 12.19 -14.49
C ILE A 202 -6.31 13.36 -14.00
N THR A 203 -6.49 14.55 -14.58
CA THR A 203 -5.74 15.75 -14.18
C THR A 203 -6.03 16.15 -12.72
N ALA A 204 -7.30 16.11 -12.32
CA ALA A 204 -7.72 16.39 -10.94
C ALA A 204 -7.16 15.37 -9.95
N GLU A 205 -7.25 14.08 -10.27
CA GLU A 205 -6.72 13.03 -9.42
C GLU A 205 -5.19 13.08 -9.31
N ALA A 206 -4.49 13.34 -10.43
CA ALA A 206 -3.03 13.47 -10.42
C ALA A 206 -2.57 14.63 -9.55
N ARG A 207 -3.27 15.78 -9.62
CA ARG A 207 -2.99 16.94 -8.77
C ARG A 207 -3.32 16.66 -7.30
N ARG A 208 -4.43 15.95 -7.02
CA ARG A 208 -4.82 15.53 -5.67
C ARG A 208 -3.75 14.64 -5.02
N ARG A 209 -3.10 13.77 -5.80
CA ARG A 209 -1.96 12.93 -5.39
C ARG A 209 -0.64 13.67 -5.26
N GLY A 210 -0.59 14.96 -5.57
CA GLY A 210 0.61 15.78 -5.42
C GLY A 210 1.55 15.83 -6.63
N HIS A 211 1.28 15.06 -7.70
CA HIS A 211 2.10 15.05 -8.91
C HIS A 211 2.19 16.43 -9.60
N ALA A 212 3.31 16.70 -10.26
CA ALA A 212 3.48 17.88 -11.09
C ALA A 212 2.86 17.61 -12.47
N VAL A 213 1.80 18.35 -12.82
CA VAL A 213 1.01 18.07 -14.03
C VAL A 213 1.16 19.17 -15.07
N THR A 214 1.49 18.77 -16.30
CA THR A 214 1.36 19.60 -17.50
C THR A 214 0.18 19.10 -18.34
N GLY A 215 -0.87 19.91 -18.45
CA GLY A 215 -2.05 19.59 -19.25
C GLY A 215 -1.95 20.15 -20.66
N LEU A 216 -1.96 19.29 -21.68
CA LEU A 216 -1.96 19.67 -23.09
C LEU A 216 -3.34 19.47 -23.69
N SER A 217 -3.88 20.47 -24.38
CA SER A 217 -5.17 20.38 -25.08
C SER A 217 -5.27 21.42 -26.21
N ARG A 218 -6.20 21.21 -27.14
CA ARG A 218 -6.45 22.16 -28.25
C ARG A 218 -6.95 23.52 -27.77
N ARG A 219 -7.56 23.57 -26.59
CA ARG A 219 -8.10 24.76 -25.93
C ARG A 219 -7.76 24.67 -24.45
N ARG A 220 -7.55 25.82 -23.81
CA ARG A 220 -7.40 25.89 -22.35
C ARG A 220 -8.74 25.57 -21.66
N PRO A 221 -8.72 25.00 -20.45
CA PRO A 221 -9.94 24.78 -19.68
C PRO A 221 -10.59 26.12 -19.31
N THR A 222 -11.91 26.13 -19.24
CA THR A 222 -12.68 27.28 -18.72
C THR A 222 -12.47 27.45 -17.21
N GLU A 223 -12.30 26.33 -16.50
CA GLU A 223 -12.06 26.27 -15.07
C GLU A 223 -10.75 25.50 -14.82
N PRO A 224 -9.59 26.18 -14.80
CA PRO A 224 -8.31 25.53 -14.57
C PRO A 224 -8.18 25.06 -13.12
N ILE A 225 -7.62 23.87 -12.95
CA ILE A 225 -7.21 23.34 -11.64
C ILE A 225 -5.92 24.04 -11.20
N GLU A 226 -5.90 24.55 -9.96
CA GLU A 226 -4.73 25.21 -9.38
C GLU A 226 -3.51 24.28 -9.34
N GLY A 227 -2.33 24.82 -9.69
CA GLY A 227 -1.07 24.07 -9.70
C GLY A 227 -0.85 23.17 -10.93
N VAL A 228 -1.76 23.19 -11.91
CA VAL A 228 -1.57 22.51 -13.21
C VAL A 228 -1.10 23.52 -14.27
N ASP A 229 -0.03 23.17 -15.00
CA ASP A 229 0.46 23.98 -16.12
C ASP A 229 -0.30 23.59 -17.41
N TYR A 230 -1.28 24.41 -17.79
CA TYR A 230 -2.05 24.20 -19.03
C TYR A 230 -1.40 24.90 -20.23
N ARG A 231 -1.08 24.11 -21.26
CA ARG A 231 -0.52 24.59 -22.53
C ARG A 231 -1.37 24.11 -23.70
N GLU A 232 -1.32 24.86 -24.79
CA GLU A 232 -1.97 24.43 -26.03
C GLU A 232 -1.12 23.35 -26.71
N GLY A 233 -1.79 22.32 -27.22
CA GLY A 233 -1.13 21.18 -27.85
C GLY A 233 -2.12 20.30 -28.61
N ALA A 234 -1.59 19.56 -29.58
CA ALA A 234 -2.35 18.63 -30.40
C ALA A 234 -1.63 17.28 -30.47
N ILE A 235 -2.40 16.19 -30.49
CA ILE A 235 -1.84 14.83 -30.51
C ILE A 235 -0.97 14.56 -31.75
N GLY A 236 -1.32 15.16 -32.90
CA GLY A 236 -0.55 15.06 -34.14
C GLY A 236 0.72 15.92 -34.17
N ALA A 237 1.01 16.71 -33.13
CA ALA A 237 2.22 17.51 -33.05
C ALA A 237 3.34 16.72 -32.33
N THR A 238 3.78 15.60 -32.92
CA THR A 238 4.71 14.65 -32.28
C THR A 238 5.98 15.30 -31.74
N ALA A 239 6.61 16.21 -32.49
CA ALA A 239 7.82 16.89 -32.03
C ALA A 239 7.60 17.71 -30.75
N ALA A 240 6.47 18.44 -30.67
CA ALA A 240 6.11 19.21 -29.48
C ALA A 240 5.74 18.32 -28.29
N LEU A 241 5.10 17.16 -28.53
CA LEU A 241 4.85 16.16 -27.48
C LEU A 241 6.16 15.60 -26.93
N MET A 242 7.10 15.22 -27.79
CA MET A 242 8.41 14.70 -27.39
C MET A 242 9.20 15.73 -26.56
N GLU A 243 9.14 17.01 -26.94
CA GLU A 243 9.73 18.10 -26.16
C GLU A 243 9.05 18.24 -24.79
N ALA A 244 7.71 18.25 -24.75
CA ALA A 244 6.96 18.38 -23.51
C ALA A 244 7.20 17.20 -22.55
N THR A 245 7.47 16.00 -23.07
CA THR A 245 7.68 14.79 -22.27
C THR A 245 9.13 14.50 -21.93
N HIS A 246 10.10 15.29 -22.42
CA HIS A 246 11.53 15.01 -22.23
C HIS A 246 11.92 14.74 -20.75
N ASP A 247 11.40 15.57 -19.84
CA ASP A 247 11.64 15.47 -18.39
C ASP A 247 10.41 14.92 -17.64
N ALA A 248 9.51 14.24 -18.32
CA ALA A 248 8.31 13.66 -17.72
C ALA A 248 8.52 12.17 -17.42
N ASP A 249 7.96 11.72 -16.30
CA ASP A 249 7.94 10.31 -15.91
C ASP A 249 6.88 9.54 -16.70
N ALA A 250 5.78 10.20 -17.05
CA ALA A 250 4.71 9.62 -17.85
C ALA A 250 4.03 10.61 -18.80
N LEU A 251 3.62 10.10 -19.96
CA LEU A 251 2.69 10.72 -20.91
C LEU A 251 1.37 9.96 -20.85
N VAL A 252 0.30 10.63 -20.43
CA VAL A 252 -1.08 10.11 -20.50
C VAL A 252 -1.76 10.69 -21.74
N ILE A 253 -2.34 9.82 -22.57
CA ILE A 253 -3.09 10.21 -23.77
C ILE A 253 -4.57 9.91 -23.55
N ALA A 254 -5.34 10.96 -23.31
CA ALA A 254 -6.79 10.94 -23.07
C ALA A 254 -7.54 11.72 -24.17
N VAL A 255 -7.15 11.52 -25.43
CA VAL A 255 -7.74 12.20 -26.58
C VAL A 255 -8.86 11.34 -27.17
N PRO A 256 -10.12 11.81 -27.13
CA PRO A 256 -11.23 11.07 -27.72
C PRO A 256 -11.18 11.13 -29.24
N ILE A 257 -11.81 10.16 -29.88
CA ILE A 257 -12.09 10.21 -31.31
C ILE A 257 -13.46 10.86 -31.49
N ASP A 258 -13.55 11.83 -32.40
CA ASP A 258 -14.79 12.56 -32.62
C ASP A 258 -15.83 11.67 -33.30
N ARG A 259 -16.86 11.30 -32.53
CA ARG A 259 -17.96 10.44 -32.97
C ARG A 259 -18.84 11.08 -34.02
N GLN A 260 -18.89 12.42 -34.09
CA GLN A 260 -19.76 13.13 -35.02
C GLN A 260 -19.16 13.21 -36.42
N THR A 261 -17.84 13.36 -36.50
CA THR A 261 -17.13 13.40 -37.79
C THR A 261 -16.76 12.02 -38.28
N GLY A 262 -16.55 11.05 -37.37
CA GLY A 262 -16.07 9.71 -37.70
C GLY A 262 -14.62 9.67 -38.20
N GLU A 263 -13.95 10.83 -38.27
CA GLU A 263 -12.57 10.97 -38.74
C GLU A 263 -11.61 10.49 -37.65
N SER A 264 -11.21 9.22 -37.74
CA SER A 264 -10.29 8.58 -36.80
C SER A 264 -8.85 8.49 -37.28
N ASP A 265 -8.61 8.64 -38.59
CA ASP A 265 -7.31 8.35 -39.20
C ASP A 265 -6.21 9.31 -38.74
N SER A 266 -6.54 10.58 -38.48
CA SER A 266 -5.58 11.55 -37.95
C SER A 266 -5.09 11.19 -36.54
N ILE A 267 -5.97 10.63 -35.70
CA ILE A 267 -5.63 10.17 -34.35
C ILE A 267 -4.81 8.88 -34.41
N VAL A 268 -5.21 7.93 -35.26
CA VAL A 268 -4.46 6.68 -35.48
C VAL A 268 -3.05 6.98 -36.01
N GLU A 269 -2.93 7.91 -36.96
CA GLU A 269 -1.65 8.38 -37.48
C GLU A 269 -0.81 9.07 -36.40
N ALA A 270 -1.42 9.90 -35.56
CA ALA A 270 -0.70 10.55 -34.46
C ALA A 270 -0.08 9.53 -33.48
N HIS A 271 -0.82 8.46 -33.13
CA HIS A 271 -0.26 7.37 -32.34
C HIS A 271 0.87 6.62 -33.06
N ARG A 272 0.72 6.37 -34.37
CA ARG A 272 1.77 5.75 -35.20
C ARG A 272 3.05 6.58 -35.18
N GLN A 273 2.94 7.90 -35.35
CA GLN A 273 4.07 8.82 -35.32
C GLN A 273 4.72 8.90 -33.94
N LEU A 274 3.91 8.91 -32.87
CA LEU A 274 4.44 8.87 -31.50
C LEU A 274 5.21 7.58 -31.22
N ILE A 275 4.68 6.42 -31.62
CA ILE A 275 5.38 5.13 -31.47
C ILE A 275 6.69 5.14 -32.26
N ALA A 276 6.69 5.66 -33.49
CA ALA A 276 7.89 5.77 -34.31
C ALA A 276 8.94 6.74 -33.71
N ALA A 277 8.51 7.77 -32.99
CA ALA A 277 9.39 8.69 -32.27
C ALA A 277 10.01 8.07 -31.00
N ALA A 278 9.52 6.92 -30.54
CA ALA A 278 10.06 6.13 -29.44
C ALA A 278 10.34 6.96 -28.17
N PRO A 279 9.30 7.52 -27.51
CA PRO A 279 9.48 8.24 -26.26
C PRO A 279 10.12 7.32 -25.20
N ARG A 280 11.09 7.86 -24.47
CA ARG A 280 11.68 7.18 -23.30
C ARG A 280 10.76 7.19 -22.09
N THR A 281 9.87 8.18 -22.04
CA THR A 281 8.82 8.34 -21.04
C THR A 281 7.79 7.24 -21.18
N ARG A 282 7.26 6.76 -20.05
CA ARG A 282 6.17 5.78 -20.05
C ARG A 282 4.92 6.35 -20.72
N VAL A 283 4.28 5.59 -21.61
CA VAL A 283 3.07 6.04 -22.33
C VAL A 283 1.85 5.29 -21.83
N ILE A 284 0.88 6.01 -21.26
CA ILE A 284 -0.40 5.45 -20.82
C ILE A 284 -1.51 5.97 -21.73
N VAL A 285 -2.23 5.08 -22.40
CA VAL A 285 -3.28 5.43 -23.36
C VAL A 285 -4.64 5.09 -22.79
N VAL A 286 -5.54 6.07 -22.77
CA VAL A 286 -6.98 5.82 -22.57
C VAL A 286 -7.50 5.16 -23.85
N GLY A 287 -7.87 3.88 -23.75
CA GLY A 287 -8.38 3.07 -24.84
C GLY A 287 -9.91 3.13 -24.96
N GLY A 288 -10.47 2.18 -25.72
CA GLY A 288 -11.91 2.03 -25.90
C GLY A 288 -12.38 0.61 -25.54
N ALA A 289 -13.59 0.52 -25.00
CA ALA A 289 -14.19 -0.76 -24.58
C ALA A 289 -14.44 -1.71 -25.76
N GLY A 290 -14.72 -1.20 -26.96
CA GLY A 290 -15.09 -2.03 -28.12
C GLY A 290 -14.05 -3.06 -28.55
N GLY A 291 -12.78 -2.91 -28.16
CA GLY A 291 -11.73 -3.91 -28.40
C GLY A 291 -11.63 -5.01 -27.33
N LEU A 292 -12.40 -4.96 -26.26
CA LEU A 292 -12.48 -6.03 -25.26
C LEU A 292 -13.34 -7.17 -25.80
N SER A 293 -13.08 -8.40 -25.38
CA SER A 293 -13.83 -9.58 -25.80
C SER A 293 -14.92 -9.96 -24.81
N ILE A 294 -16.01 -10.55 -25.30
CA ILE A 294 -16.93 -11.35 -24.48
C ILE A 294 -16.36 -12.78 -24.32
N GLU A 295 -17.04 -13.63 -23.54
CA GLU A 295 -16.53 -14.96 -23.14
C GLU A 295 -16.13 -15.88 -24.30
N ASP A 296 -16.79 -15.75 -25.46
CA ASP A 296 -16.49 -16.56 -26.65
C ASP A 296 -15.31 -16.03 -27.50
N GLY A 297 -14.69 -14.93 -27.07
CA GLY A 297 -13.57 -14.28 -27.75
C GLY A 297 -13.96 -13.24 -28.80
N THR A 298 -15.25 -13.07 -29.08
CA THR A 298 -15.75 -12.02 -29.99
C THR A 298 -15.51 -10.64 -29.38
N LEU A 299 -14.97 -9.71 -30.16
CA LEU A 299 -14.80 -8.33 -29.70
C LEU A 299 -16.16 -7.67 -29.54
N LEU A 300 -16.31 -6.81 -28.52
CA LEU A 300 -17.55 -6.06 -28.29
C LEU A 300 -18.01 -5.32 -29.56
N VAL A 301 -17.09 -4.70 -30.30
CA VAL A 301 -17.40 -3.98 -31.56
C VAL A 301 -17.94 -4.88 -32.69
N ASP A 302 -17.71 -6.19 -32.62
CA ASP A 302 -18.18 -7.15 -33.61
C ASP A 302 -19.44 -7.90 -33.14
N THR A 303 -19.99 -7.56 -31.96
CA THR A 303 -21.24 -8.15 -31.48
C THR A 303 -22.45 -7.62 -32.26
N PRO A 304 -23.52 -8.43 -32.47
CA PRO A 304 -24.70 -8.01 -33.24
C PRO A 304 -25.42 -6.78 -32.69
N ASP A 305 -25.41 -6.60 -31.37
CA ASP A 305 -26.13 -5.52 -30.67
C ASP A 305 -25.23 -4.29 -30.39
N PHE A 306 -24.03 -4.24 -30.98
CA PHE A 306 -23.11 -3.12 -30.76
C PHE A 306 -23.69 -1.80 -31.30
N PRO A 307 -23.72 -0.71 -30.52
CA PRO A 307 -24.30 0.54 -31.00
C PRO A 307 -23.45 1.17 -32.11
N GLN A 308 -24.07 1.37 -33.28
CA GLN A 308 -23.39 1.82 -34.51
C GLN A 308 -22.66 3.16 -34.35
N GLU A 309 -23.19 4.06 -33.51
CA GLU A 309 -22.58 5.38 -33.21
C GLU A 309 -21.19 5.30 -32.57
N TYR A 310 -20.83 4.16 -31.94
CA TYR A 310 -19.52 3.93 -31.33
C TYR A 310 -18.58 3.10 -32.20
N GLU A 311 -19.03 2.62 -33.36
CA GLU A 311 -18.29 1.63 -34.15
C GLU A 311 -16.99 2.22 -34.69
N ALA A 312 -17.05 3.41 -35.29
CA ALA A 312 -15.88 4.07 -35.87
C ALA A 312 -14.77 4.33 -34.81
N GLU A 313 -15.15 4.86 -33.64
CA GLU A 313 -14.24 5.07 -32.51
C GLU A 313 -13.66 3.75 -32.00
N SER A 314 -14.52 2.74 -31.79
CA SER A 314 -14.09 1.45 -31.27
C SER A 314 -13.12 0.74 -32.20
N ARG A 315 -13.41 0.71 -33.51
CA ARG A 315 -12.50 0.13 -34.50
C ARG A 315 -11.18 0.89 -34.57
N ALA A 316 -11.18 2.20 -34.36
CA ALA A 316 -9.95 2.97 -34.33
C ALA A 316 -9.09 2.65 -33.11
N PHE A 317 -9.67 2.52 -31.91
CA PHE A 317 -8.93 2.07 -30.73
C PHE A 317 -8.42 0.63 -30.84
N VAL A 318 -9.14 -0.26 -31.55
CA VAL A 318 -8.62 -1.60 -31.92
C VAL A 318 -7.36 -1.47 -32.79
N ARG A 319 -7.37 -0.60 -33.81
CA ARG A 319 -6.18 -0.33 -34.64
C ARG A 319 -5.04 0.26 -33.82
N ILE A 320 -5.31 1.19 -32.92
CA ILE A 320 -4.30 1.81 -32.04
C ILE A 320 -3.66 0.75 -31.12
N LEU A 321 -4.47 -0.12 -30.49
CA LEU A 321 -3.94 -1.20 -29.66
C LEU A 321 -3.03 -2.15 -30.47
N ALA A 322 -3.40 -2.45 -31.72
CA ALA A 322 -2.58 -3.27 -32.61
C ALA A 322 -1.22 -2.60 -32.91
N LEU A 323 -1.18 -1.27 -33.08
CA LEU A 323 0.07 -0.52 -33.25
C LEU A 323 0.96 -0.65 -32.00
N TYR A 324 0.41 -0.46 -30.80
CA TYR A 324 1.18 -0.58 -29.55
C TYR A 324 1.67 -2.00 -29.29
N ARG A 325 0.87 -3.04 -29.59
CA ARG A 325 1.30 -4.44 -29.51
C ARG A 325 2.47 -4.76 -30.44
N GLN A 326 2.64 -4.02 -31.53
CA GLN A 326 3.75 -4.16 -32.48
C GLN A 326 4.89 -3.15 -32.24
N ALA A 327 4.79 -2.31 -31.22
CA ALA A 327 5.79 -1.29 -30.93
C ALA A 327 7.13 -1.91 -30.48
N PRO A 328 8.25 -1.15 -30.64
CA PRO A 328 9.57 -1.56 -30.14
C PRO A 328 9.56 -2.05 -28.70
N GLU A 329 10.49 -2.95 -28.35
CA GLU A 329 10.43 -3.63 -27.06
C GLU A 329 10.69 -2.74 -25.85
N ASP A 330 11.44 -1.67 -26.08
CA ASP A 330 11.82 -0.64 -25.11
C ASP A 330 10.75 0.43 -24.91
N LEU A 331 9.69 0.45 -25.74
CA LEU A 331 8.55 1.34 -25.49
C LEU A 331 7.69 0.76 -24.35
N ASP A 332 7.79 1.39 -23.19
CA ASP A 332 6.99 1.10 -22.02
C ASP A 332 5.60 1.75 -22.14
N TRP A 333 4.62 0.95 -22.55
CA TRP A 333 3.26 1.42 -22.74
C TRP A 333 2.24 0.61 -21.94
N THR A 334 1.12 1.25 -21.61
CA THR A 334 -0.06 0.61 -21.04
C THR A 334 -1.31 1.20 -21.68
N MET A 335 -2.27 0.36 -22.06
CA MET A 335 -3.59 0.83 -22.50
C MET A 335 -4.65 0.53 -21.44
N VAL A 336 -5.38 1.54 -21.00
CA VAL A 336 -6.46 1.40 -20.03
C VAL A 336 -7.79 1.56 -20.77
N ALA A 337 -8.52 0.48 -20.93
CA ALA A 337 -9.85 0.49 -21.54
C ALA A 337 -10.91 0.75 -20.45
N PRO A 338 -11.88 1.65 -20.66
CA PRO A 338 -13.00 1.77 -19.74
C PRO A 338 -13.91 0.53 -19.84
N SER A 339 -14.83 0.41 -18.89
CA SER A 339 -16.07 -0.36 -19.10
C SER A 339 -16.85 0.13 -20.32
N PRO A 340 -17.78 -0.70 -20.87
CA PRO A 340 -18.64 -0.31 -21.99
C PRO A 340 -19.37 1.01 -21.75
N GLU A 341 -19.83 1.23 -20.52
CA GLU A 341 -20.39 2.50 -20.08
C GLU A 341 -19.38 3.27 -19.22
N ILE A 342 -19.12 4.53 -19.58
CA ILE A 342 -18.33 5.47 -18.78
C ILE A 342 -19.06 6.81 -18.70
N ALA A 343 -19.21 7.34 -17.49
CA ALA A 343 -19.90 8.59 -17.24
C ALA A 343 -19.21 9.43 -16.15
N PRO A 344 -19.43 10.76 -16.12
CA PRO A 344 -18.92 11.61 -15.05
C PRO A 344 -19.42 11.15 -13.67
N GLY A 345 -18.51 11.04 -12.71
CA GLY A 345 -18.84 10.68 -11.33
C GLY A 345 -17.63 10.64 -10.41
N PRO A 346 -17.84 10.68 -9.08
CA PRO A 346 -16.77 10.51 -8.11
C PRO A 346 -16.20 9.09 -8.15
N ALA A 347 -14.96 8.93 -7.69
CA ALA A 347 -14.37 7.60 -7.54
C ALA A 347 -15.12 6.75 -6.50
N SER A 348 -15.35 5.49 -6.84
CA SER A 348 -15.80 4.48 -5.89
C SER A 348 -14.70 4.13 -4.89
N ALA A 349 -15.07 3.56 -3.73
CA ALA A 349 -14.12 3.15 -2.69
C ALA A 349 -13.17 2.02 -3.13
N SER A 350 -13.58 1.25 -4.15
CA SER A 350 -12.79 0.20 -4.78
C SER A 350 -13.14 0.11 -6.26
N TYR A 351 -12.39 -0.68 -7.03
CA TYR A 351 -12.64 -0.94 -8.45
C TYR A 351 -12.23 -2.35 -8.82
N ARG A 352 -12.75 -2.83 -9.96
CA ARG A 352 -12.40 -4.12 -10.55
C ARG A 352 -11.51 -3.94 -11.76
N LEU A 353 -10.61 -4.90 -11.97
CA LEU A 353 -9.74 -4.96 -13.14
C LEU A 353 -9.98 -6.26 -13.92
N SER A 354 -9.79 -6.19 -15.22
CA SER A 354 -9.75 -7.34 -16.13
C SER A 354 -8.73 -7.07 -17.23
N THR A 355 -8.24 -8.07 -17.95
CA THR A 355 -7.24 -7.88 -19.01
C THR A 355 -7.90 -7.75 -20.39
N GLU A 356 -8.47 -8.84 -20.88
CA GLU A 356 -9.02 -8.92 -22.24
C GLU A 356 -10.55 -8.76 -22.29
N HIS A 357 -11.24 -8.92 -21.15
CA HIS A 357 -12.70 -8.78 -21.04
C HIS A 357 -13.08 -7.48 -20.31
N PRO A 358 -14.32 -6.97 -20.47
CA PRO A 358 -14.85 -5.91 -19.60
C PRO A 358 -14.73 -6.29 -18.12
N ALA A 359 -14.16 -5.40 -17.30
CA ALA A 359 -14.12 -5.60 -15.85
C ALA A 359 -15.51 -5.50 -15.19
N GLY A 360 -16.49 -4.97 -15.92
CA GLY A 360 -17.86 -4.72 -15.51
C GLY A 360 -18.57 -3.85 -16.55
N ALA A 361 -19.87 -3.57 -16.35
CA ALA A 361 -20.67 -2.81 -17.31
C ALA A 361 -20.41 -1.30 -17.27
N PHE A 362 -20.05 -0.76 -16.10
CA PHE A 362 -19.96 0.68 -15.84
C PHE A 362 -18.66 1.06 -15.11
N VAL A 363 -18.13 2.25 -15.41
CA VAL A 363 -17.08 2.92 -14.64
C VAL A 363 -17.32 4.42 -14.57
N SER A 364 -17.18 5.02 -13.39
CA SER A 364 -17.15 6.48 -13.28
C SER A 364 -15.82 7.05 -13.76
N THR A 365 -15.80 8.30 -14.23
CA THR A 365 -14.53 8.97 -14.59
C THR A 365 -13.57 9.12 -13.41
N GLY A 366 -14.09 9.28 -12.19
CA GLY A 366 -13.30 9.32 -10.97
C GLY A 366 -12.60 7.99 -10.69
N THR A 367 -13.34 6.87 -10.76
CA THR A 367 -12.74 5.54 -10.56
C THR A 367 -11.72 5.22 -11.65
N PHE A 368 -12.04 5.55 -12.90
CA PHE A 368 -11.12 5.36 -14.02
C PHE A 368 -9.81 6.14 -13.82
N ALA A 369 -9.90 7.39 -13.36
CA ALA A 369 -8.73 8.20 -13.04
C ALA A 369 -7.88 7.61 -11.91
N VAL A 370 -8.52 7.13 -10.84
CA VAL A 370 -7.83 6.45 -9.72
C VAL A 370 -7.09 5.21 -10.20
N ALA A 371 -7.76 4.32 -10.94
CA ALA A 371 -7.14 3.09 -11.43
C ALA A 371 -5.98 3.35 -12.42
N LEU A 372 -6.12 4.36 -13.29
CA LEU A 372 -5.06 4.76 -14.21
C LEU A 372 -3.82 5.28 -13.46
N LEU A 373 -4.02 6.10 -12.43
CA LEU A 373 -2.91 6.65 -11.64
C LEU A 373 -2.31 5.63 -10.68
N ASP A 374 -3.10 4.68 -10.17
CA ASP A 374 -2.56 3.53 -9.43
C ASP A 374 -1.61 2.70 -10.30
N GLU A 375 -1.94 2.51 -11.59
CA GLU A 375 -1.05 1.85 -12.55
C GLU A 375 0.19 2.69 -12.89
N LEU A 376 0.06 4.03 -12.91
CA LEU A 376 1.20 4.92 -13.09
C LEU A 376 2.18 4.82 -11.90
N ASP A 377 1.65 4.94 -10.69
CA ASP A 377 2.41 4.95 -9.43
C ASP A 377 3.00 3.58 -9.09
N ASN A 378 2.23 2.51 -9.33
CA ASN A 378 2.64 1.13 -9.08
C ASN A 378 2.41 0.26 -10.33
N PRO A 379 3.35 0.28 -11.29
CA PRO A 379 3.23 -0.40 -12.56
C PRO A 379 3.00 -1.92 -12.42
N ARG A 380 1.85 -2.42 -12.90
CA ARG A 380 1.54 -3.86 -12.96
C ARG A 380 1.34 -4.37 -14.38
N HIS A 381 0.99 -3.50 -15.32
CA HIS A 381 0.63 -3.85 -16.69
C HIS A 381 1.59 -3.20 -17.69
N ARG A 382 2.78 -3.79 -17.84
CA ARG A 382 3.79 -3.36 -18.83
C ARG A 382 3.48 -3.95 -20.20
N ARG A 383 3.43 -3.10 -21.23
CA ARG A 383 3.16 -3.48 -22.63
C ARG A 383 1.88 -4.31 -22.77
N ALA A 384 0.87 -3.92 -22.02
CA ALA A 384 -0.37 -4.64 -21.88
C ALA A 384 -1.56 -3.69 -21.87
N ARG A 385 -2.74 -4.27 -22.10
CA ARG A 385 -4.02 -3.61 -21.88
C ARG A 385 -4.70 -4.19 -20.64
N PHE A 386 -5.42 -3.36 -19.91
CA PHE A 386 -6.43 -3.81 -18.95
C PHE A 386 -7.69 -2.94 -19.01
N SER A 387 -8.77 -3.43 -18.42
CA SER A 387 -10.09 -2.80 -18.29
C SER A 387 -10.40 -2.48 -16.83
N VAL A 388 -11.16 -1.41 -16.59
CA VAL A 388 -11.54 -0.93 -15.25
C VAL A 388 -13.06 -0.81 -15.15
N ALA A 389 -13.61 -1.23 -14.01
CA ALA A 389 -15.03 -1.06 -13.68
C ALA A 389 -15.23 -0.63 -12.22
N ASP A 390 -16.35 0.04 -11.97
CA ASP A 390 -16.88 0.20 -10.62
C ASP A 390 -17.31 -1.18 -10.04
N PRO A 391 -17.39 -1.30 -8.70
CA PRO A 391 -18.03 -2.45 -8.07
C PRO A 391 -19.52 -2.52 -8.47
N GLU A 392 -20.08 -3.74 -8.47
CA GLU A 392 -21.50 -3.98 -8.80
C GLU A 392 -22.48 -3.47 -7.75
#